data_AF-A0A7R9VK34-F1
#
_entry.id   AF-A0A7R9VK34-F1
#
_cell.length_a   1.000
_cell.length_b   1.000
_cell.length_c   1.000
_cell.angle_alpha   90.00
_cell.angle_beta   90.00
_cell.angle_gamma   90.00
#
_symmetry.space_group_name_H-M   'P 1'
#
loop_
_entity.id
_entity.type
_entity.pdbx_description
1 polymer ?
#
loop_
_entity_poly.entity_id
_entity_poly.type
_entity_poly.pdbx_seq_one_letter_code
_entity_poly.pdbx_strand_id
1 'polypeptide(L)'
;MLSLRSFASGPPRDRVRAIPFLLTQKEADEAYKRYHSEGPFAAPLRDYDRAKEVFLPFWALSGTATVHVKSAVVEFQERNRTYTHTEYINRSWERHYSLEDLQLYAGSKYARADVEAVRPGDALAHARPPEPGMMDASDSEADDGGGGGGSGGLRKVYPFTVTPSQALQRVQEVIRGKERAAVEAMVRQMHPGISSVRSVDLSMSIQPGFTASPVLVPVFVFTLRSPIFELKMWTLVGAFPGAPTSGTRAYDPSRVGSTVAAAAPLLLLFLGVFMPWTRLLTASLASGAAAGLGAWMWADARAWWHTKAAPALRRRDGGAGGGDGHAGWDAEWVRGLGDRRARQQQQQQQQQRGSQ
;
A
#
# COMPACT_ATOMS: atom_id res chain seq x y z
N MET A 1 12.04 -21.48 -18.37
CA MET A 1 12.68 -21.90 -17.10
C MET A 1 13.65 -20.82 -16.67
N LEU A 2 13.38 -20.16 -15.54
CA LEU A 2 14.30 -19.19 -14.97
C LEU A 2 15.18 -19.87 -13.94
N SER A 3 16.43 -20.09 -14.32
CA SER A 3 17.49 -20.49 -13.38
C SER A 3 17.53 -19.48 -12.24
N LEU A 4 17.36 -19.95 -11.00
CA LEU A 4 17.47 -19.16 -9.76
C LEU A 4 18.92 -18.69 -9.48
N ARG A 5 19.83 -18.75 -10.48
CA ARG A 5 21.25 -18.43 -10.33
C ARG A 5 21.51 -16.98 -10.75
N SER A 6 22.00 -16.19 -9.80
CA SER A 6 22.34 -14.76 -9.81
C SER A 6 21.21 -13.75 -9.54
N PHE A 7 20.66 -13.77 -8.32
CA PHE A 7 19.78 -12.72 -7.78
C PHE A 7 20.52 -11.52 -7.13
N ALA A 8 21.85 -11.44 -7.28
CA ALA A 8 22.66 -10.33 -6.77
C ALA A 8 22.59 -9.10 -7.68
N SER A 9 22.39 -9.30 -8.99
CA SER A 9 22.06 -8.26 -9.95
C SER A 9 20.54 -8.12 -10.04
N GLY A 10 20.03 -6.91 -10.21
CA GLY A 10 18.59 -6.65 -10.27
C GLY A 10 17.74 -7.39 -11.29
N PRO A 11 16.39 -7.23 -11.28
CA PRO A 11 15.59 -7.64 -12.40
C PRO A 11 16.21 -7.14 -13.71
N PRO A 12 16.37 -8.04 -14.68
CA PRO A 12 16.99 -7.70 -15.94
C PRO A 12 16.09 -6.71 -16.68
N ARG A 13 16.71 -5.69 -17.29
CA ARG A 13 16.01 -4.49 -17.78
C ARG A 13 14.96 -4.81 -18.85
N ASP A 14 15.23 -5.82 -19.66
CA ASP A 14 14.33 -6.36 -20.69
C ASP A 14 13.02 -6.94 -20.13
N ARG A 15 12.97 -7.21 -18.82
CA ARG A 15 11.79 -7.78 -18.14
C ARG A 15 11.01 -6.80 -17.30
N VAL A 16 11.54 -5.60 -17.09
CA VAL A 16 10.78 -4.52 -16.47
C VAL A 16 9.62 -4.17 -17.38
N ARG A 17 8.44 -4.05 -16.77
CA ARG A 17 7.22 -3.57 -17.41
C ARG A 17 6.76 -2.32 -16.68
N ALA A 18 6.06 -1.44 -17.38
CA ALA A 18 5.44 -0.25 -16.84
C ALA A 18 4.00 -0.17 -17.31
N ILE A 19 3.12 0.27 -16.41
CA ILE A 19 1.76 0.66 -16.78
C ILE A 19 1.83 2.12 -17.22
N PRO A 20 1.25 2.49 -18.38
CA PRO A 20 1.27 3.88 -18.83
C PRO A 20 0.46 4.78 -17.87
N PHE A 21 0.87 6.04 -17.74
CA PHE A 21 0.02 7.08 -17.16
C PHE A 21 -1.18 7.30 -18.06
N LEU A 22 -2.38 6.98 -17.57
CA LEU A 22 -3.64 7.11 -18.30
C LEU A 22 -4.54 8.20 -17.72
N LEU A 23 -4.29 8.63 -16.48
CA LEU A 23 -4.98 9.78 -15.90
C LEU A 23 -4.17 11.06 -16.10
N THR A 24 -4.88 12.15 -16.39
CA THR A 24 -4.37 13.51 -16.35
C THR A 24 -4.20 13.99 -14.90
N GLN A 25 -3.37 15.01 -14.69
CA GLN A 25 -3.23 15.62 -13.36
C GLN A 25 -4.57 16.17 -12.84
N LYS A 26 -5.40 16.75 -13.72
CA LYS A 26 -6.71 17.26 -13.34
C LYS A 26 -7.65 16.17 -12.80
N GLU A 27 -7.68 15.01 -13.45
CA GLU A 27 -8.46 13.85 -12.97
C GLU A 27 -7.92 13.32 -11.65
N ALA A 28 -6.59 13.29 -11.50
CA ALA A 28 -5.96 12.89 -10.24
C ALA A 28 -6.28 13.87 -9.10
N ASP A 29 -6.33 15.16 -9.39
CA ASP A 29 -6.77 16.20 -8.46
C ASP A 29 -8.23 15.99 -8.06
N GLU A 30 -9.13 15.73 -9.00
CA GLU A 30 -10.53 15.45 -8.71
C GLU A 30 -10.68 14.19 -7.83
N ALA A 31 -9.91 13.14 -8.11
CA ALA A 31 -9.88 11.92 -7.29
C ALA A 31 -9.32 12.17 -5.88
N TYR A 32 -8.29 13.01 -5.76
CA TYR A 32 -7.78 13.48 -4.47
C TYR A 32 -8.85 14.25 -3.69
N LYS A 33 -9.50 15.21 -4.33
CA LYS A 33 -10.56 16.03 -3.71
C LYS A 33 -11.71 15.17 -3.23
N ARG A 34 -12.14 14.21 -4.04
CA ARG A 34 -13.18 13.23 -3.71
C ARG A 34 -12.79 12.39 -2.49
N TYR A 35 -11.59 11.83 -2.49
CA TYR A 35 -11.10 11.00 -1.38
C TYR A 35 -11.10 11.70 -0.02
N HIS A 36 -10.85 13.01 0.01
CA HIS A 36 -10.81 13.82 1.23
C HIS A 36 -12.16 14.47 1.60
N SER A 37 -13.09 14.60 0.65
CA SER A 37 -14.41 15.18 0.89
C SER A 37 -15.51 14.14 1.13
N GLU A 38 -15.29 12.88 0.74
CA GLU A 38 -16.24 11.80 0.96
C GLU A 38 -16.26 11.31 2.41
N GLY A 39 -17.46 11.32 3.00
CA GLY A 39 -17.75 10.71 4.29
C GLY A 39 -18.30 11.68 5.34
N PRO A 40 -19.00 11.18 6.36
CA PRO A 40 -19.63 12.03 7.37
C PRO A 40 -18.63 12.85 8.21
N PHE A 41 -17.37 12.40 8.29
CA PHE A 41 -16.32 13.00 9.09
C PHE A 41 -15.22 13.69 8.27
N ALA A 42 -15.43 13.86 6.97
CA ALA A 42 -14.46 14.52 6.09
C ALA A 42 -14.17 15.96 6.55
N ALA A 43 -12.88 16.31 6.64
CA ALA A 43 -12.44 17.68 6.88
C ALA A 43 -12.71 18.58 5.66
N PRO A 44 -12.83 19.90 5.84
CA PRO A 44 -12.75 20.84 4.72
C PRO A 44 -11.49 20.56 3.92
N LEU A 45 -11.63 20.50 2.59
CA LEU A 45 -10.52 20.23 1.70
C LEU A 45 -9.46 21.33 1.90
N ARG A 46 -8.25 20.93 2.30
CA ARG A 46 -7.08 21.81 2.27
C ARG A 46 -6.37 21.63 0.94
N ASP A 47 -5.92 22.73 0.38
CA ASP A 47 -5.03 22.68 -0.78
C ASP A 47 -3.75 21.92 -0.40
N TYR A 48 -3.29 21.07 -1.31
CA TYR A 48 -2.07 20.31 -1.13
C TYR A 48 -0.86 21.19 -1.46
N ASP A 49 0.28 20.99 -0.80
CA ASP A 49 1.51 21.74 -1.06
C ASP A 49 2.08 21.43 -2.46
N ARG A 50 1.96 20.16 -2.87
CA ARG A 50 2.57 19.66 -4.12
C ARG A 50 1.96 18.36 -4.61
N ALA A 51 1.72 18.27 -5.91
CA ALA A 51 1.48 17.02 -6.64
C ALA A 51 2.76 16.56 -7.37
N LYS A 52 2.98 15.25 -7.47
CA LYS A 52 4.10 14.68 -8.26
C LYS A 52 3.69 13.40 -8.97
N GLU A 53 4.07 13.28 -10.23
CA GLU A 53 4.00 12.02 -10.99
C GLU A 53 5.19 11.12 -10.64
N VAL A 54 4.89 9.89 -10.21
CA VAL A 54 5.91 8.91 -9.84
C VAL A 54 5.58 7.51 -10.35
N PHE A 55 6.61 6.70 -10.56
CA PHE A 55 6.47 5.25 -10.73
C PHE A 55 6.88 4.52 -9.46
N LEU A 56 5.94 3.77 -8.88
CA LEU A 56 6.17 2.90 -7.74
C LEU A 56 6.55 1.49 -8.22
N PRO A 57 7.60 0.88 -7.65
CA PRO A 57 8.02 -0.46 -8.02
C PRO A 57 7.19 -1.53 -7.30
N PHE A 58 6.68 -2.48 -8.07
CA PHE A 58 5.94 -3.65 -7.58
C PHE A 58 6.51 -4.94 -8.17
N TRP A 59 6.52 -5.99 -7.36
CA TRP A 59 6.62 -7.35 -7.84
C TRP A 59 5.21 -7.87 -8.10
N ALA A 60 4.91 -8.25 -9.33
CA ALA A 60 3.72 -9.03 -9.67
C ALA A 60 4.14 -10.49 -9.81
N LEU A 61 3.51 -11.39 -9.06
CA LEU A 61 3.90 -12.78 -9.02
C LEU A 61 2.75 -13.69 -9.42
N SER A 62 3.06 -14.80 -10.08
CA SER A 62 2.06 -15.80 -10.46
C SER A 62 2.62 -17.20 -10.35
N GLY A 63 1.74 -18.16 -10.13
CA GLY A 63 2.09 -19.57 -10.09
C GLY A 63 1.05 -20.40 -9.36
N THR A 64 1.39 -21.65 -9.16
CA THR A 64 0.49 -22.62 -8.52
C THR A 64 1.04 -23.03 -7.17
N ALA A 65 0.18 -23.02 -6.14
CA ALA A 65 0.49 -23.62 -4.85
C ALA A 65 -0.35 -24.89 -4.68
N THR A 66 0.29 -25.95 -4.22
CA THR A 66 -0.37 -27.17 -3.76
C THR A 66 -0.51 -27.03 -2.24
N VAL A 67 -1.76 -27.07 -1.77
CA VAL A 67 -2.13 -26.93 -0.37
C VAL A 67 -2.57 -28.28 0.15
N HIS A 68 -2.04 -28.69 1.29
CA HIS A 68 -2.40 -29.93 1.97
C HIS A 68 -2.77 -29.63 3.41
N VAL A 69 -4.05 -29.85 3.75
CA VAL A 69 -4.59 -29.65 5.09
C VAL A 69 -4.63 -31.01 5.79
N LYS A 70 -3.83 -31.14 6.85
CA LYS A 70 -3.80 -32.37 7.65
C LYS A 70 -4.93 -32.38 8.67
N SER A 71 -4.99 -31.37 9.51
CA SER A 71 -5.99 -31.25 10.58
C SER A 71 -6.27 -29.79 10.94
N ALA A 72 -7.36 -29.57 11.67
CA ALA A 72 -7.69 -28.29 12.28
C ALA A 72 -8.11 -28.50 13.74
N VAL A 73 -7.68 -27.62 14.62
CA VAL A 73 -8.09 -27.60 16.02
C VAL A 73 -9.23 -26.61 16.17
N VAL A 74 -10.42 -27.12 16.49
CA VAL A 74 -11.68 -26.36 16.56
C VAL A 74 -12.16 -26.24 18.00
N GLU A 75 -12.84 -25.14 18.31
CA GLU A 75 -13.39 -24.86 19.63
C GLU A 75 -14.91 -24.77 19.58
N PHE A 76 -15.56 -25.48 20.50
CA PHE A 76 -16.99 -25.41 20.75
C PHE A 76 -17.23 -24.75 22.10
N GLN A 77 -18.23 -23.89 22.19
CA GLN A 77 -18.66 -23.29 23.46
C GLN A 77 -20.04 -23.80 23.82
N GLU A 78 -20.12 -24.61 24.88
CA GLU A 78 -21.38 -25.12 25.40
C GLU A 78 -21.48 -24.81 26.90
N ARG A 79 -22.55 -24.11 27.31
CA ARG A 79 -22.88 -23.83 28.72
C ARG A 79 -21.67 -23.35 29.56
N ASN A 80 -20.96 -22.34 29.06
CA ASN A 80 -19.75 -21.75 29.67
C ASN A 80 -18.50 -22.65 29.74
N ARG A 81 -18.47 -23.76 29.00
CA ARG A 81 -17.27 -24.59 28.83
C ARG A 81 -16.78 -24.52 27.39
N THR A 82 -15.47 -24.39 27.24
CA THR A 82 -14.79 -24.46 25.94
C THR A 82 -14.25 -25.86 25.76
N TYR A 83 -14.69 -26.53 24.70
CA TYR A 83 -14.22 -27.85 24.29
C TYR A 83 -13.36 -27.70 23.05
N THR A 84 -12.19 -28.33 23.05
CA THR A 84 -11.30 -28.34 21.88
C THR A 84 -11.33 -29.72 21.26
N HIS A 85 -11.53 -29.78 19.94
CA HIS A 85 -11.51 -31.01 19.17
C HIS A 85 -10.52 -30.87 18.01
N THR A 86 -9.78 -31.93 17.70
CA THR A 86 -8.90 -31.96 16.52
C THR A 86 -9.62 -32.70 15.40
N GLU A 87 -10.01 -31.96 14.38
CA GLU A 87 -10.66 -32.49 13.19
C GLU A 87 -9.60 -32.90 12.17
N TYR A 88 -9.61 -34.16 11.75
CA TYR A 88 -8.73 -34.67 10.70
C TYR A 88 -9.39 -34.49 9.33
N ILE A 89 -8.88 -33.56 8.53
CA ILE A 89 -9.49 -33.17 7.25
C ILE A 89 -8.86 -33.94 6.09
N ASN A 90 -7.53 -34.10 6.13
CA ASN A 90 -6.72 -34.76 5.10
C ASN A 90 -7.16 -34.45 3.65
N ARG A 91 -7.26 -33.16 3.31
CA ARG A 91 -7.62 -32.68 1.97
C ARG A 91 -6.45 -31.98 1.31
N SER A 92 -6.34 -32.13 0.00
CA SER A 92 -5.39 -31.36 -0.80
C SER A 92 -6.08 -30.74 -2.01
N TRP A 93 -5.60 -29.58 -2.42
CA TRP A 93 -6.01 -28.92 -3.65
C TRP A 93 -4.86 -28.11 -4.23
N GLU A 94 -5.01 -27.76 -5.50
CA GLU A 94 -4.12 -26.84 -6.17
C GLU A 94 -4.84 -25.52 -6.41
N ARG A 95 -4.15 -24.42 -6.08
CA ARG A 95 -4.65 -23.07 -6.31
C ARG A 95 -3.70 -22.35 -7.24
N HIS A 96 -4.23 -21.91 -8.37
CA HIS A 96 -3.52 -20.99 -9.25
C HIS A 96 -3.70 -19.56 -8.74
N TYR A 97 -2.60 -18.82 -8.66
CA TYR A 97 -2.60 -17.40 -8.36
C TYR A 97 -2.12 -16.62 -9.57
N SER A 98 -2.93 -15.64 -9.97
CA SER A 98 -2.63 -14.74 -11.06
C SER A 98 -1.67 -13.62 -10.62
N LEU A 99 -1.10 -12.90 -11.60
CA LEU A 99 -0.31 -11.69 -11.36
C LEU A 99 -1.12 -10.60 -10.65
N GLU A 100 -2.44 -10.60 -10.85
CA GLU A 100 -3.37 -9.62 -10.26
C GLU A 100 -3.56 -9.87 -8.76
N ASP A 101 -3.60 -11.14 -8.35
CA ASP A 101 -3.82 -11.54 -6.96
C ASP A 101 -2.63 -11.28 -6.03
N LEU A 102 -1.42 -11.35 -6.58
CA LEU A 102 -0.16 -11.38 -5.83
C LEU A 102 0.76 -10.27 -6.27
N GLN A 103 0.52 -9.10 -5.68
CA GLN A 103 1.30 -7.91 -5.92
C GLN A 103 1.94 -7.45 -4.62
N LEU A 104 3.24 -7.18 -4.68
CA LEU A 104 4.03 -6.75 -3.53
C LEU A 104 4.75 -5.45 -3.86
N TYR A 105 4.52 -4.42 -3.05
CA TYR A 105 5.29 -3.19 -3.15
C TYR A 105 6.78 -3.48 -2.84
N ALA A 106 7.64 -3.14 -3.80
CA ALA A 106 9.06 -3.42 -3.74
C ALA A 106 9.88 -2.23 -3.22
N GLY A 107 9.27 -1.07 -2.96
CA GLY A 107 9.94 0.11 -2.42
C GLY A 107 9.85 0.20 -0.89
N SER A 108 10.52 1.20 -0.32
CA SER A 108 10.52 1.47 1.13
C SER A 108 10.03 2.86 1.50
N LYS A 109 9.85 3.76 0.52
CA LYS A 109 9.58 5.17 0.78
C LYS A 109 8.22 5.45 1.41
N TYR A 110 7.18 4.80 0.91
CA TYR A 110 5.79 5.03 1.32
C TYR A 110 5.32 3.92 2.24
N ALA A 111 4.35 4.22 3.10
CA ALA A 111 3.77 3.23 4.00
C ALA A 111 3.11 2.11 3.18
N ARG A 112 3.45 0.86 3.53
CA ARG A 112 3.04 -0.32 2.78
C ARG A 112 1.52 -0.43 2.65
N ALA A 113 0.78 -0.14 3.72
CA ALA A 113 -0.69 -0.17 3.70
C ALA A 113 -1.29 0.80 2.66
N ASP A 114 -0.71 2.00 2.51
CA ASP A 114 -1.21 2.99 1.55
C ASP A 114 -0.90 2.58 0.12
N VAL A 115 0.33 2.11 -0.13
CA VAL A 115 0.74 1.66 -1.47
C VAL A 115 0.01 0.39 -1.89
N GLU A 116 -0.23 -0.52 -0.96
CA GLU A 116 -0.95 -1.76 -1.26
C GLU A 116 -2.43 -1.53 -1.54
N ALA A 117 -3.02 -0.44 -1.08
CA ALA A 117 -4.37 -0.05 -1.46
C ALA A 117 -4.45 0.55 -2.88
N VAL A 118 -3.34 1.04 -3.44
CA VAL A 118 -3.23 1.51 -4.84
C VAL A 118 -2.59 0.48 -5.77
N ARG A 119 -2.73 -0.80 -5.45
CA ARG A 119 -2.27 -1.90 -6.32
C ARG A 119 -2.95 -1.81 -7.70
N PRO A 120 -2.23 -2.06 -8.79
CA PRO A 120 -2.79 -1.98 -10.14
C PRO A 120 -3.93 -2.96 -10.42
N GLY A 121 -3.99 -4.11 -9.74
CA GLY A 121 -5.01 -5.14 -10.05
C GLY A 121 -5.00 -5.50 -11.54
N ASP A 122 -6.17 -5.46 -12.16
CA ASP A 122 -6.43 -5.72 -13.58
C ASP A 122 -5.66 -4.80 -14.53
N ALA A 123 -5.23 -3.61 -14.07
CA ALA A 123 -4.41 -2.70 -14.88
C ALA A 123 -3.04 -3.30 -15.26
N LEU A 124 -2.63 -4.41 -14.62
CA LEU A 124 -1.46 -5.19 -15.02
C LEU A 124 -1.58 -5.75 -16.44
N ALA A 125 -2.79 -5.99 -16.96
CA ALA A 125 -2.99 -6.41 -18.33
C ALA A 125 -2.46 -5.40 -19.37
N HIS A 126 -2.34 -4.13 -18.97
CA HIS A 126 -1.80 -3.04 -19.81
C HIS A 126 -0.29 -2.79 -19.60
N ALA A 127 0.38 -3.61 -18.80
CA ALA A 127 1.81 -3.44 -18.53
C ALA A 127 2.64 -3.79 -19.77
N ARG A 128 3.45 -2.84 -20.26
CA ARG A 128 4.30 -2.98 -21.45
C ARG A 128 5.75 -2.62 -21.16
N PRO A 129 6.73 -2.97 -22.02
CA PRO A 129 8.11 -2.53 -21.84
C PRO A 129 8.19 -1.00 -21.66
N PRO A 130 9.01 -0.48 -20.73
CA PRO A 130 9.09 0.95 -20.47
C PRO A 130 9.63 1.69 -21.70
N GLU A 131 8.82 2.59 -22.25
CA GLU A 131 9.19 3.48 -23.34
C GLU A 131 9.65 4.84 -22.80
N PRO A 132 10.60 5.54 -23.45
CA PRO A 132 11.07 6.85 -22.98
C PRO A 132 9.94 7.85 -22.72
N GLY A 133 8.94 7.93 -23.60
CA GLY A 133 7.80 8.84 -23.45
C GLY A 133 6.92 8.55 -22.23
N MET A 134 6.98 7.36 -21.64
CA MET A 134 6.27 7.06 -20.39
C MET A 134 6.93 7.71 -19.17
N MET A 135 8.22 8.05 -19.27
CA MET A 135 8.97 8.69 -18.19
C MET A 135 8.91 10.21 -18.26
N ASP A 136 8.37 10.75 -19.34
CA ASP A 136 8.18 12.17 -19.52
C ASP A 136 6.95 12.56 -18.72
N ALA A 137 7.08 13.51 -17.79
CA ALA A 137 5.87 14.10 -17.21
C ALA A 137 5.10 14.79 -18.34
N SER A 138 3.78 14.82 -18.22
CA SER A 138 3.02 15.79 -19.00
C SER A 138 3.60 17.18 -18.75
N ASP A 139 3.56 18.06 -19.76
CA ASP A 139 3.88 19.49 -19.65
C ASP A 139 2.85 20.18 -18.74
N SER A 140 2.75 19.73 -17.50
CA SER A 140 1.85 20.21 -16.48
C SER A 140 2.53 21.41 -15.83
N GLU A 141 2.20 22.59 -16.34
CA GLU A 141 2.33 23.92 -15.75
C GLU A 141 3.26 24.01 -14.54
N ALA A 142 4.50 24.37 -14.86
CA ALA A 142 5.33 25.12 -13.95
C ALA A 142 4.64 26.45 -13.65
N ASP A 143 3.87 26.53 -12.56
CA ASP A 143 3.64 27.81 -11.88
C ASP A 143 3.26 27.59 -10.41
N ASP A 144 4.26 27.74 -9.53
CA ASP A 144 4.20 28.74 -8.47
C ASP A 144 5.53 28.77 -7.69
N GLY A 145 6.35 29.78 -8.00
CA GLY A 145 7.09 30.50 -6.96
C GLY A 145 8.48 30.02 -6.53
N GLY A 146 9.27 29.36 -7.38
CA GLY A 146 10.63 28.93 -6.98
C GLY A 146 11.64 28.82 -8.11
N GLY A 147 11.99 29.96 -8.71
CA GLY A 147 13.00 30.20 -9.75
C GLY A 147 13.99 29.05 -10.05
N GLY A 148 13.91 28.52 -11.28
CA GLY A 148 14.95 27.67 -11.84
C GLY A 148 14.55 26.85 -13.06
N GLY A 149 14.36 27.49 -14.21
CA GLY A 149 14.65 26.95 -15.55
C GLY A 149 13.83 25.73 -16.03
N GLY A 150 12.97 25.96 -17.04
CA GLY A 150 12.18 24.92 -17.69
C GLY A 150 13.02 23.76 -18.24
N SER A 151 12.66 22.56 -17.81
CA SER A 151 12.99 21.30 -18.45
C SER A 151 11.88 20.34 -18.07
N GLY A 152 11.12 19.85 -19.06
CA GLY A 152 10.00 18.91 -18.86
C GLY A 152 10.40 17.81 -17.89
N GLY A 153 9.83 17.87 -16.68
CA GLY A 153 10.32 17.11 -15.54
C GLY A 153 10.19 15.62 -15.81
N LEU A 154 11.27 14.85 -15.62
CA LEU A 154 11.17 13.40 -15.69
C LEU A 154 10.33 12.88 -14.51
N ARG A 155 9.36 12.01 -14.80
CA ARG A 155 8.61 11.25 -13.80
C ARG A 155 9.58 10.50 -12.92
N LYS A 156 9.39 10.62 -11.60
CA LYS A 156 10.33 10.02 -10.66
C LYS A 156 10.08 8.51 -10.56
N VAL A 157 11.08 7.71 -10.93
CA VAL A 157 11.04 6.25 -10.74
C VAL A 157 11.69 5.87 -9.42
N TYR A 158 10.99 5.11 -8.58
CA TYR A 158 11.57 4.58 -7.35
C TYR A 158 12.25 3.22 -7.57
N PRO A 159 13.36 2.96 -6.86
CA PRO A 159 14.10 1.70 -6.99
C PRO A 159 13.40 0.55 -6.26
N PHE A 160 13.56 -0.67 -6.78
CA PHE A 160 13.15 -1.90 -6.13
C PHE A 160 14.09 -2.22 -4.97
N THR A 161 13.68 -1.90 -3.75
CA THR A 161 14.45 -2.20 -2.53
C THR A 161 14.34 -3.66 -2.07
N VAL A 162 13.37 -4.42 -2.60
CA VAL A 162 13.11 -5.83 -2.24
C VAL A 162 13.58 -6.73 -3.36
N THR A 163 14.40 -7.73 -3.04
CA THR A 163 14.88 -8.71 -4.03
C THR A 163 13.76 -9.68 -4.45
N PRO A 164 13.87 -10.36 -5.61
CA PRO A 164 12.89 -11.35 -6.03
C PRO A 164 12.71 -12.51 -5.04
N SER A 165 13.80 -12.96 -4.39
CA SER A 165 13.75 -14.03 -3.39
C SER A 165 13.01 -13.60 -2.12
N GLN A 166 13.25 -12.37 -1.64
CA GLN A 166 12.51 -11.78 -0.53
C GLN A 166 11.03 -11.55 -0.90
N ALA A 167 10.77 -11.13 -2.13
CA ALA A 167 9.41 -10.96 -2.63
C ALA A 167 8.66 -12.30 -2.64
N LEU A 168 9.31 -13.35 -3.14
CA LEU A 168 8.77 -14.70 -3.12
C LEU A 168 8.45 -15.14 -1.70
N GLN A 169 9.40 -15.05 -0.76
CA GLN A 169 9.19 -15.42 0.65
C GLN A 169 7.97 -14.73 1.27
N ARG A 170 7.87 -13.40 1.11
CA ARG A 170 6.72 -12.61 1.60
C ARG A 170 5.41 -13.06 0.95
N VAL A 171 5.45 -13.44 -0.32
CA VAL A 171 4.27 -13.92 -1.03
C VAL A 171 3.87 -15.31 -0.55
N GLN A 172 4.82 -16.20 -0.20
CA GLN A 172 4.50 -17.48 0.44
C GLN A 172 3.77 -17.26 1.76
N GLU A 173 4.17 -16.27 2.56
CA GLU A 173 3.47 -15.91 3.80
C GLU A 173 2.04 -15.40 3.53
N VAL A 174 1.87 -14.54 2.52
CA VAL A 174 0.55 -14.03 2.11
C VAL A 174 -0.36 -15.18 1.62
N ILE A 175 0.16 -16.07 0.77
CA ILE A 175 -0.56 -17.24 0.29
C ILE A 175 -0.95 -18.12 1.47
N ARG A 176 0.00 -18.45 2.36
CA ARG A 176 -0.26 -19.26 3.55
C ARG A 176 -1.36 -18.63 4.42
N GLY A 177 -1.37 -17.32 4.60
CA GLY A 177 -2.42 -16.60 5.31
C GLY A 177 -3.79 -16.69 4.63
N LYS A 178 -3.85 -16.48 3.31
CA LYS A 178 -5.08 -16.62 2.51
C LYS A 178 -5.64 -18.05 2.58
N GLU A 179 -4.80 -19.04 2.38
CA GLU A 179 -5.20 -20.45 2.41
C GLU A 179 -5.62 -20.90 3.80
N ARG A 180 -4.93 -20.43 4.85
CA ARG A 180 -5.37 -20.66 6.23
C ARG A 180 -6.78 -20.10 6.48
N ALA A 181 -7.04 -18.86 6.07
CA ALA A 181 -8.37 -18.25 6.22
C ALA A 181 -9.45 -19.02 5.43
N ALA A 182 -9.11 -19.51 4.24
CA ALA A 182 -10.01 -20.35 3.43
C ALA A 182 -10.31 -21.68 4.11
N VAL A 183 -9.31 -22.34 4.72
CA VAL A 183 -9.51 -23.55 5.52
C VAL A 183 -10.41 -23.28 6.72
N GLU A 184 -10.15 -22.20 7.47
CA GLU A 184 -10.96 -21.84 8.62
C GLU A 184 -12.43 -21.61 8.22
N ALA A 185 -12.68 -20.96 7.08
CA ALA A 185 -14.02 -20.79 6.53
C ALA A 185 -14.66 -22.13 6.15
N MET A 186 -13.93 -23.02 5.48
CA MET A 186 -14.40 -24.37 5.12
C MET A 186 -14.75 -25.20 6.36
N VAL A 187 -13.91 -25.17 7.40
CA VAL A 187 -14.14 -25.91 8.65
C VAL A 187 -15.39 -25.42 9.37
N ARG A 188 -15.61 -24.10 9.43
CA ARG A 188 -16.85 -23.53 9.98
C ARG A 188 -18.10 -23.93 9.20
N GLN A 189 -17.98 -24.12 7.88
CA GLN A 189 -19.10 -24.60 7.05
C GLN A 189 -19.40 -26.08 7.27
N MET A 190 -18.37 -26.93 7.48
CA MET A 190 -18.57 -28.36 7.73
C MET A 190 -19.19 -28.64 9.10
N HIS A 191 -18.95 -27.77 10.08
CA HIS A 191 -19.36 -27.97 11.48
C HIS A 191 -20.13 -26.76 12.03
N PRO A 192 -21.44 -26.66 11.70
CA PRO A 192 -22.30 -25.61 12.25
C PRO A 192 -22.44 -25.80 13.77
N GLY A 193 -21.74 -24.95 14.54
CA GLY A 193 -21.66 -25.04 16.00
C GLY A 193 -20.27 -24.72 16.57
N ILE A 194 -19.24 -24.65 15.72
CA ILE A 194 -17.91 -24.19 16.12
C ILE A 194 -17.95 -22.70 16.47
N SER A 195 -17.38 -22.33 17.62
CA SER A 195 -17.17 -20.95 18.05
C SER A 195 -15.93 -20.34 17.39
N SER A 196 -14.82 -21.10 17.34
CA SER A 196 -13.54 -20.60 16.83
C SER A 196 -12.69 -21.73 16.22
N VAL A 197 -11.77 -21.40 15.31
CA VAL A 197 -10.74 -22.32 14.81
C VAL A 197 -9.41 -21.82 15.37
N ARG A 198 -8.77 -22.61 16.24
CA ARG A 198 -7.58 -22.19 16.98
C ARG A 198 -6.30 -22.33 16.16
N SER A 199 -6.17 -23.46 15.47
CA SER A 199 -5.03 -23.72 14.60
C SER A 199 -5.42 -24.62 13.43
N VAL A 200 -4.66 -24.49 12.35
CA VAL A 200 -4.78 -25.33 11.16
C VAL A 200 -3.40 -25.87 10.84
N ASP A 201 -3.25 -27.19 10.77
CA ASP A 201 -2.04 -27.84 10.27
C ASP A 201 -2.09 -27.89 8.74
N LEU A 202 -1.47 -26.87 8.15
CA LEU A 202 -1.40 -26.65 6.71
C LEU A 202 0.04 -26.82 6.24
N SER A 203 0.23 -27.78 5.34
CA SER A 203 1.46 -27.93 4.55
C SER A 203 1.22 -27.31 3.18
N MET A 204 2.17 -26.51 2.70
CA MET A 204 2.06 -25.84 1.41
C MET A 204 3.37 -26.01 0.64
N SER A 205 3.25 -26.43 -0.61
CA SER A 205 4.35 -26.49 -1.56
C SER A 205 4.04 -25.57 -2.73
N ILE A 206 4.98 -24.70 -3.07
CA ILE A 206 4.86 -23.85 -4.26
C ILE A 206 5.52 -24.59 -5.41
N GLN A 207 4.77 -24.79 -6.50
CA GLN A 207 5.26 -25.55 -7.64
C GLN A 207 6.43 -24.82 -8.33
N PRO A 208 7.41 -25.57 -8.87
CA PRO A 208 8.46 -25.00 -9.70
C PRO A 208 7.83 -24.37 -10.94
N GLY A 209 7.89 -23.05 -11.05
CA GLY A 209 7.14 -22.30 -12.06
C GLY A 209 6.62 -20.95 -11.58
N PHE A 210 6.74 -20.67 -10.27
CA PHE A 210 6.41 -19.36 -9.74
C PHE A 210 7.27 -18.26 -10.42
N THR A 211 6.61 -17.30 -11.06
CA THR A 211 7.27 -16.21 -11.77
C THR A 211 7.11 -14.93 -10.97
N ALA A 212 8.17 -14.12 -10.92
CA ALA A 212 8.15 -12.78 -10.36
C ALA A 212 8.52 -11.78 -11.45
N SER A 213 7.59 -10.89 -11.76
CA SER A 213 7.69 -9.90 -12.81
C SER A 213 7.77 -8.50 -12.20
N PRO A 214 8.83 -7.72 -12.49
CA PRO A 214 8.98 -6.36 -12.00
C PRO A 214 8.09 -5.40 -12.79
N VAL A 215 7.22 -4.67 -12.10
CA VAL A 215 6.26 -3.73 -12.70
C VAL A 215 6.39 -2.35 -12.07
N LEU A 216 6.42 -1.32 -12.90
CA LEU A 216 6.36 0.09 -12.52
C LEU A 216 4.91 0.58 -12.61
N VAL A 217 4.37 1.05 -11.49
CA VAL A 217 2.98 1.48 -11.36
C VAL A 217 2.92 3.02 -11.29
N PRO A 218 2.20 3.68 -12.20
CA PRO A 218 2.11 5.13 -12.25
C PRO A 218 1.14 5.64 -11.18
N VAL A 219 1.60 6.61 -10.38
CA VAL A 219 0.87 7.16 -9.24
C VAL A 219 1.13 8.67 -9.15
N PHE A 220 0.08 9.44 -8.85
CA PHE A 220 0.19 10.82 -8.39
C PHE A 220 0.33 10.85 -6.87
N VAL A 221 1.35 11.55 -6.39
CA VAL A 221 1.64 11.72 -4.96
C VAL A 221 1.33 13.15 -4.58
N PHE A 222 0.21 13.33 -3.89
CA PHE A 222 -0.17 14.59 -3.26
C PHE A 222 0.48 14.67 -1.89
N THR A 223 1.18 15.76 -1.63
CA THR A 223 1.81 16.03 -0.33
C THR A 223 1.09 17.18 0.34
N LEU A 224 0.65 16.95 1.58
CA LEU A 224 0.06 17.96 2.45
C LEU A 224 0.90 18.01 3.73
N ARG A 225 1.18 19.21 4.26
CA ARG A 225 1.75 19.34 5.60
C ARG A 225 0.67 19.46 6.64
N SER A 226 0.85 18.76 7.75
CA SER A 226 0.01 18.98 8.91
C SER A 226 0.28 20.36 9.51
N PRO A 227 -0.75 21.03 10.07
CA PRO A 227 -0.58 22.37 10.62
C PRO A 227 0.16 22.37 11.96
N ILE A 228 0.19 21.24 12.68
CA ILE A 228 0.71 21.17 14.06
C ILE A 228 2.20 20.85 14.08
N PHE A 229 2.58 19.75 13.41
CA PHE A 229 3.93 19.20 13.46
C PHE A 229 4.68 19.34 12.14
N GLU A 230 4.08 20.03 11.15
CA GLU A 230 4.61 20.18 9.79
C GLU A 230 5.00 18.84 9.13
N LEU A 231 4.35 17.75 9.55
CA LEU A 231 4.64 16.42 9.05
C LEU A 231 4.05 16.27 7.66
N LYS A 232 4.84 15.64 6.78
CA LYS A 232 4.41 15.35 5.41
C LYS A 232 3.43 14.18 5.44
N MET A 233 2.21 14.46 5.06
CA MET A 233 1.18 13.48 4.75
C MET A 233 1.14 13.27 3.25
N TRP A 234 0.91 12.02 2.84
CA TRP A 234 0.82 11.67 1.43
C TRP A 234 -0.54 11.07 1.12
N THR A 235 -1.08 11.45 -0.03
CA THR A 235 -2.19 10.75 -0.69
C THR A 235 -1.70 10.29 -2.04
N LEU A 236 -1.91 9.00 -2.31
CA LEU A 236 -1.54 8.31 -3.53
C LEU A 236 -2.81 8.12 -4.36
N VAL A 237 -2.78 8.58 -5.60
CA VAL A 237 -3.84 8.34 -6.59
C VAL A 237 -3.22 7.53 -7.73
N GLY A 238 -3.72 6.33 -7.98
CA GLY A 238 -3.27 5.55 -9.15
C GLY A 238 -3.50 6.34 -10.44
N ALA A 239 -2.63 6.21 -11.44
CA ALA A 239 -2.79 6.90 -12.73
C ALA A 239 -3.14 5.92 -13.86
N PHE A 240 -4.05 4.99 -13.57
CA PHE A 240 -4.49 3.90 -14.46
C PHE A 240 -6.01 3.68 -14.31
N PRO A 241 -6.68 2.90 -15.19
CA PRO A 241 -8.12 2.74 -15.16
C PRO A 241 -8.57 2.11 -13.84
N GLY A 242 -9.65 2.62 -13.25
CA GLY A 242 -10.09 2.19 -11.92
C GLY A 242 -9.14 2.60 -10.78
N ALA A 243 -8.29 3.61 -11.01
CA ALA A 243 -7.32 4.16 -10.08
C ALA A 243 -7.84 4.23 -8.63
N PRO A 244 -7.32 3.40 -7.73
CA PRO A 244 -7.60 3.55 -6.32
C PRO A 244 -6.91 4.81 -5.78
N THR A 245 -7.53 5.43 -4.79
CA THR A 245 -6.92 6.49 -3.99
C THR A 245 -6.71 5.99 -2.57
N SER A 246 -5.53 6.23 -2.01
CA SER A 246 -5.20 5.84 -0.64
C SER A 246 -4.26 6.83 0.02
N GLY A 247 -4.25 6.87 1.35
CA GLY A 247 -3.35 7.71 2.13
C GLY A 247 -3.97 8.15 3.44
N THR A 248 -3.34 9.14 4.07
CA THR A 248 -3.86 9.72 5.31
C THR A 248 -5.05 10.61 4.98
N ARG A 249 -6.24 10.29 5.53
CA ARG A 249 -7.40 11.20 5.52
C ARG A 249 -7.32 12.18 6.67
N ALA A 250 -7.66 13.43 6.40
CA ALA A 250 -7.94 14.41 7.44
C ALA A 250 -9.41 14.30 7.86
N TYR A 251 -9.65 14.24 9.17
CA TYR A 251 -11.01 14.23 9.73
C TYR A 251 -11.35 15.60 10.30
N ASP A 252 -12.62 16.00 10.15
CA ASP A 252 -13.15 17.21 10.78
C ASP A 252 -13.29 16.95 12.30
N PRO A 253 -12.46 17.59 13.16
CA PRO A 253 -12.51 17.33 14.59
C PRO A 253 -13.82 17.76 15.22
N SER A 254 -14.50 18.77 14.66
CA SER A 254 -15.80 19.25 15.14
C SER A 254 -16.90 18.24 14.82
N ARG A 255 -16.88 17.63 13.63
CA ARG A 255 -17.87 16.58 13.26
C ARG A 255 -17.65 15.29 14.05
N VAL A 256 -16.41 14.86 14.21
CA VAL A 256 -16.10 13.67 15.03
C VAL A 256 -16.47 13.94 16.49
N GLY A 257 -16.07 15.08 17.04
CA GLY A 257 -16.34 15.42 18.43
C GLY A 257 -17.83 15.56 18.74
N SER A 258 -18.60 16.22 17.88
CA SER A 258 -20.06 16.35 18.04
C SER A 258 -20.78 15.00 17.92
N THR A 259 -20.37 14.14 17.00
CA THR A 259 -20.97 12.81 16.84
C THR A 259 -20.68 11.90 18.03
N VAL A 260 -19.44 11.92 18.55
CA VAL A 260 -19.10 11.16 19.77
C VAL A 260 -19.82 11.73 20.99
N ALA A 261 -19.90 13.06 21.13
CA ALA A 261 -20.68 13.68 22.19
C ALA A 261 -22.15 13.19 22.16
N ALA A 262 -22.78 13.18 20.99
CA ALA A 262 -24.15 12.72 20.83
C ALA A 262 -24.32 11.21 21.11
N ALA A 263 -23.35 10.37 20.73
CA ALA A 263 -23.42 8.92 20.88
C ALA A 263 -23.04 8.42 22.28
N ALA A 264 -22.19 9.14 23.02
CA ALA A 264 -21.65 8.69 24.31
C ALA A 264 -22.74 8.42 25.37
N PRO A 265 -23.79 9.26 25.56
CA PRO A 265 -24.88 8.96 26.48
C PRO A 265 -25.61 7.65 26.15
N LEU A 266 -25.87 7.40 24.85
CA LEU A 266 -26.56 6.19 24.39
C LEU A 266 -25.71 4.95 24.67
N LEU A 267 -24.41 5.03 24.44
CA LEU A 267 -23.48 3.94 24.70
C LEU A 267 -23.34 3.65 26.20
N LEU A 268 -23.29 4.67 27.05
CA LEU A 268 -23.28 4.50 28.51
C LEU A 268 -24.58 3.87 29.02
N LEU A 269 -25.73 4.30 28.50
CA LEU A 269 -27.02 3.70 28.83
C LEU A 269 -27.11 2.24 28.38
N PHE A 270 -26.62 1.93 27.17
CA PHE A 270 -26.56 0.56 26.65
C PHE A 270 -25.67 -0.36 27.51
N LEU A 271 -24.58 0.18 28.06
CA LEU A 271 -23.70 -0.54 29.00
C LEU A 271 -24.25 -0.62 30.43
N GLY A 272 -25.50 -0.18 30.68
CA GLY A 272 -26.15 -0.24 31.98
C GLY A 272 -25.61 0.77 33.00
N VAL A 273 -24.91 1.81 32.54
CA VAL A 273 -24.34 2.85 33.39
C VAL A 273 -25.38 3.95 33.62
N PHE A 274 -26.10 3.85 34.74
CA PHE A 274 -27.08 4.85 35.15
C PHE A 274 -26.41 5.91 36.03
N MET A 275 -26.24 7.11 35.48
CA MET A 275 -25.72 8.28 36.20
C MET A 275 -26.75 9.42 36.18
N PRO A 276 -26.68 10.37 37.13
CA PRO A 276 -27.44 11.60 37.05
C PRO A 276 -27.22 12.30 35.69
N TRP A 277 -28.28 12.86 35.12
CA TRP A 277 -28.24 13.51 33.80
C TRP A 277 -27.11 14.54 33.65
N THR A 278 -26.82 15.30 34.71
CA THR A 278 -25.71 16.28 34.71
C THR A 278 -24.35 15.62 34.52
N ARG A 279 -24.10 14.44 35.10
CA ARG A 279 -22.86 13.68 34.92
C ARG A 279 -22.80 13.01 33.55
N LEU A 280 -23.94 12.59 33.00
CA LEU A 280 -24.02 12.06 31.63
C LEU A 280 -23.67 13.15 30.61
N LEU A 281 -24.19 14.37 30.78
CA LEU A 281 -23.87 15.50 29.91
C LEU A 281 -22.39 15.88 29.99
N THR A 282 -21.79 15.97 31.18
CA THR A 282 -20.37 16.30 31.29
C THR A 282 -19.48 15.20 30.72
N ALA A 283 -19.81 13.93 30.93
CA ALA A 283 -19.09 12.80 30.33
C ALA A 283 -19.21 12.79 28.80
N SER A 284 -20.39 13.12 28.26
CA SER A 284 -20.63 13.27 26.82
C SER A 284 -19.81 14.39 26.21
N LEU A 285 -19.80 15.58 26.82
CA LEU A 285 -18.98 16.70 26.34
C LEU A 285 -17.48 16.40 26.43
N ALA A 286 -17.03 15.79 27.53
CA ALA A 286 -15.63 15.41 27.71
C ALA A 286 -15.19 14.34 26.69
N SER A 287 -16.02 13.32 26.46
CA SER A 287 -15.74 12.29 25.45
C SER A 287 -15.77 12.84 24.03
N GLY A 288 -16.69 13.75 23.72
CA GLY A 288 -16.72 14.48 22.45
C GLY A 288 -15.48 15.33 22.23
N ALA A 289 -15.06 16.11 23.23
CA ALA A 289 -13.83 16.90 23.17
C ALA A 289 -12.59 16.01 23.00
N ALA A 290 -12.48 14.91 23.76
CA ALA A 290 -11.40 13.95 23.65
C ALA A 290 -11.35 13.28 22.26
N ALA A 291 -12.50 12.90 21.70
CA ALA A 291 -12.59 12.33 20.37
C ALA A 291 -12.27 13.35 19.27
N GLY A 292 -12.72 14.60 19.42
CA GLY A 292 -12.36 15.69 18.51
C GLY A 292 -10.86 15.96 18.49
N LEU A 293 -10.23 16.03 19.67
CA LEU A 293 -8.76 16.13 19.80
C LEU A 293 -8.05 14.91 19.19
N GLY A 294 -8.55 13.71 19.46
CA GLY A 294 -8.03 12.47 18.89
C GLY A 294 -8.08 12.47 17.36
N ALA A 295 -9.20 12.88 16.77
CA ALA A 295 -9.37 12.99 15.32
C ALA A 295 -8.44 14.03 14.70
N TRP A 296 -8.28 15.18 15.36
CA TRP A 296 -7.35 16.22 14.94
C TRP A 296 -5.90 15.73 14.93
N MET A 297 -5.48 15.01 15.98
CA MET A 297 -4.13 14.49 16.12
C MET A 297 -3.87 13.18 15.36
N TRP A 298 -4.92 12.48 14.91
CA TRP A 298 -4.79 11.15 14.30
C TRP A 298 -3.87 11.14 13.08
N ALA A 299 -4.04 12.11 12.20
CA ALA A 299 -3.25 12.22 10.98
C ALA A 299 -1.76 12.40 11.29
N ASP A 300 -1.45 13.19 12.31
CA ASP A 300 -0.10 13.44 12.80
C ASP A 300 0.51 12.26 13.54
N ALA A 301 -0.26 11.61 14.43
CA ALA A 301 0.15 10.40 15.12
C ALA A 301 0.49 9.29 14.11
N ARG A 302 -0.35 9.14 13.07
CA ARG A 302 -0.11 8.18 11.99
C ARG A 302 1.13 8.54 11.17
N ALA A 303 1.29 9.80 10.78
CA ALA A 303 2.47 10.26 10.05
C ALA A 303 3.76 10.05 10.87
N TRP A 304 3.73 10.38 12.16
CA TRP A 304 4.84 10.15 13.10
C TRP A 304 5.15 8.66 13.24
N TRP A 305 4.13 7.81 13.38
CA TRP A 305 4.30 6.36 13.49
C TRP A 305 5.02 5.79 12.27
N HIS A 306 4.60 6.16 11.06
CA HIS A 306 5.21 5.64 9.84
C HIS A 306 6.60 6.21 9.55
N THR A 307 6.86 7.47 9.90
CA THR A 307 8.14 8.13 9.59
C THR A 307 9.22 7.92 10.65
N LYS A 308 8.84 7.82 11.93
CA LYS A 308 9.79 7.75 13.05
C LYS A 308 9.72 6.42 13.79
N ALA A 309 8.53 6.00 14.25
CA ALA A 309 8.40 4.85 15.15
C ALA A 309 8.61 3.50 14.46
N ALA A 310 7.91 3.24 13.36
CA ALA A 310 7.98 1.96 12.65
C ALA A 310 9.39 1.63 12.11
N PRO A 311 10.15 2.59 11.53
CA PRO A 311 11.54 2.34 11.17
C PRO A 311 12.44 2.04 12.38
N ALA A 312 12.23 2.74 13.51
CA ALA A 312 13.00 2.50 14.73
C ALA A 312 12.74 1.11 15.32
N LEU A 313 11.48 0.68 15.36
CA LEU A 313 11.09 -0.68 15.80
C LEU A 313 11.70 -1.76 14.89
N ARG A 314 11.65 -1.57 13.56
CA ARG A 314 12.28 -2.50 12.62
C ARG A 314 13.79 -2.63 12.81
N ARG A 315 14.48 -1.54 13.17
CA ARG A 315 15.92 -1.57 13.49
C ARG A 315 16.21 -2.31 14.80
N ARG A 316 15.29 -2.23 15.76
CA ARG A 316 15.39 -2.89 17.06
C ARG A 316 15.12 -4.39 16.97
N ASP A 317 14.07 -4.78 16.25
CA ASP A 317 13.67 -6.17 16.08
C ASP A 317 14.56 -6.90 15.07
N GLY A 318 15.15 -6.16 14.12
CA GLY A 318 16.10 -6.66 13.13
C GLY A 318 17.53 -6.86 13.64
N GLY A 319 17.70 -7.27 14.91
CA GLY A 319 19.00 -7.51 15.54
C GLY A 319 19.96 -8.29 14.62
N ALA A 320 21.13 -7.69 14.35
CA ALA A 320 22.36 -8.33 13.87
C ALA A 320 22.34 -9.22 12.61
N GLY A 321 21.26 -9.23 11.81
CA GLY A 321 21.11 -10.11 10.64
C GLY A 321 21.19 -9.45 9.26
N GLY A 322 21.80 -8.27 9.14
CA GLY A 322 21.91 -7.58 7.85
C GLY A 322 22.18 -6.10 7.97
N GLY A 323 23.21 -5.73 8.75
CA GLY A 323 23.98 -4.58 8.34
C GLY A 323 24.61 -4.93 7.00
N ASP A 324 24.26 -4.21 5.95
CA ASP A 324 25.12 -3.87 4.84
C ASP A 324 24.33 -2.98 3.88
N GLY A 325 24.75 -1.72 3.78
CA GLY A 325 25.38 -1.18 2.57
C GLY A 325 24.81 -1.48 1.17
N HIS A 326 23.66 -2.12 1.01
CA HIS A 326 23.04 -2.33 -0.29
C HIS A 326 22.35 -1.04 -0.71
N ALA A 327 23.20 -0.15 -1.24
CA ALA A 327 22.90 0.73 -2.35
C ALA A 327 21.56 0.35 -2.97
N GLY A 328 20.56 1.21 -2.79
CA GLY A 328 19.24 1.00 -3.37
C GLY A 328 19.40 0.70 -4.85
N TRP A 329 19.20 -0.56 -5.19
CA TRP A 329 18.98 -1.13 -6.50
C TRP A 329 19.14 -0.13 -7.66
N ASP A 330 20.39 0.00 -8.10
CA ASP A 330 20.94 0.94 -9.09
C ASP A 330 20.07 2.16 -9.41
N ALA A 331 20.18 3.20 -8.57
CA ALA A 331 19.89 4.57 -9.01
C ALA A 331 20.55 4.90 -10.37
N GLU A 332 21.62 4.21 -10.76
CA GLU A 332 22.30 4.30 -12.05
C GLU A 332 21.45 3.92 -13.27
N TRP A 333 20.53 2.95 -13.20
CA TRP A 333 19.68 2.64 -14.37
C TRP A 333 18.59 3.69 -14.56
N VAL A 334 18.03 4.19 -13.45
CA VAL A 334 17.07 5.31 -13.46
C VAL A 334 17.74 6.58 -13.97
N ARG A 335 18.99 6.84 -13.54
CA ARG A 335 19.84 7.92 -14.07
C ARG A 335 20.17 7.71 -15.55
N GLY A 336 20.53 6.49 -15.94
CA GLY A 336 20.91 6.14 -17.31
C GLY A 336 19.78 6.29 -18.35
N LEU A 337 18.52 6.14 -17.94
CA LEU A 337 17.37 6.47 -18.79
C LEU A 337 17.27 7.98 -19.04
N GLY A 338 17.49 8.80 -18.00
CA GLY A 338 17.59 10.25 -18.14
C GLY A 338 18.79 10.70 -18.99
N ASP A 339 19.96 10.09 -18.78
CA ASP A 339 21.21 10.44 -19.48
C ASP A 339 21.16 10.13 -20.98
N ARG A 340 20.52 9.02 -21.38
CA ARG A 340 20.32 8.71 -22.82
C ARG A 340 19.48 9.76 -23.52
N ARG A 341 18.47 10.31 -22.84
CA ARG A 341 17.62 11.38 -23.38
C ARG A 341 18.38 12.69 -23.49
N ALA A 342 19.16 13.05 -22.47
CA ALA A 342 20.04 14.22 -22.53
C ALA A 342 21.00 14.14 -23.72
N ARG A 343 21.59 12.96 -23.98
CA ARG A 343 22.46 12.72 -25.14
C ARG A 343 21.70 12.78 -26.46
N GLN A 344 20.51 12.20 -26.56
CA GLN A 344 19.68 12.26 -27.78
C GLN A 344 19.23 13.70 -28.08
N GLN A 345 18.82 14.46 -27.07
CA GLN A 345 18.45 15.87 -27.23
C GLN A 345 19.67 16.72 -27.64
N GLN A 346 20.84 16.49 -27.05
CA GLN A 346 22.08 17.15 -27.47
C GLN A 346 22.43 16.82 -28.93
N GLN A 347 22.28 15.56 -29.35
CA GLN A 347 22.52 15.15 -30.74
C GLN A 347 21.52 15.81 -31.70
N GLN A 348 20.24 15.87 -31.36
CA GLN A 348 19.22 16.55 -32.16
C GLN A 348 19.49 18.06 -32.27
N GLN A 349 19.86 18.71 -31.17
CA GLN A 349 20.23 20.14 -31.17
C GLN A 349 21.50 20.41 -32.00
N GLN A 350 22.49 19.52 -31.95
CA GLN A 350 23.70 19.63 -32.79
C GLN A 350 23.39 19.44 -34.28
N GLN A 351 22.51 18.51 -34.64
CA GLN A 351 22.06 18.31 -36.02
C GLN A 351 21.28 19.53 -36.55
N GLN A 352 20.45 20.16 -35.72
CA GLN A 352 19.73 21.39 -36.08
C GLN A 352 20.67 22.60 -36.23
N ARG A 353 21.75 22.69 -35.43
CA ARG A 353 22.75 23.76 -35.57
C ARG A 353 23.70 23.57 -36.74
N GLY A 354 23.98 22.34 -37.15
CA GLY A 354 24.84 22.04 -38.30
C GLY A 354 24.14 22.11 -39.67
N SER A 355 22.83 22.39 -39.69
CA SER A 355 22.02 22.53 -40.92
C SER A 355 21.59 23.96 -41.23
N GLN A 356 22.04 24.93 -40.43
CA GLN A 356 22.00 26.37 -40.70
C GLN A 356 23.40 26.81 -41.16
#